data_AF-A0A508AKB5-F1
#
_entry.id   AF-A0A508AKB5-F1
#
_cell.length_a   1.000
_cell.length_b   1.000
_cell.length_c   1.000
_cell.angle_alpha   90.00
_cell.angle_beta   90.00
_cell.angle_gamma   90.00
#
_symmetry.space_group_name_H-M   'P 1'
#
loop_
_entity.id
_entity.type
_entity.pdbx_description
1 polymer ?
#
loop_
_entity_poly.entity_id
_entity_poly.type
_entity_poly.pdbx_seq_one_letter_code
_entity_poly.pdbx_strand_id
1 'polypeptide(L)'
;MIRSRQVHAAQPNAIHARSLLAVALFAGLAMTGAPAFAQAQSEVVAKQDAGAEAEIAVGEARAARQQAAAAQEAAEAAARTRDAGALSAHGAASAQAQAHVATQSSINAEQAANEAANAANRALGAQTVAKSGTNPVAAAYEAREAANEAANATAAAILATSQAQAAAEATAEAATATPAPAAVAAVPEPVAPQLTVRSIPSGQAVAFPAADFGVLDGDRDAYLSATEASAHVAVAEHFQRIDADADGRLSTTEFEAWANVR
;
A
#
# COMPACT_ATOMS: atom_id res chain seq x y z
N MET A 1 32.90 47.50 27.66
CA MET A 1 31.53 47.10 28.04
C MET A 1 31.00 46.18 26.94
N ILE A 2 30.86 44.87 27.23
CA ILE A 2 29.57 44.13 27.31
C ILE A 2 29.01 43.86 25.89
N ARG A 3 28.80 42.64 25.36
CA ARG A 3 28.64 41.29 25.93
C ARG A 3 28.90 40.24 24.84
N SER A 4 29.55 39.15 25.23
CA SER A 4 29.68 37.89 24.49
C SER A 4 28.30 37.29 24.18
N ARG A 5 28.02 36.98 22.90
CA ARG A 5 26.97 36.03 22.54
C ARG A 5 27.57 34.63 22.50
N GLN A 6 27.18 33.82 23.48
CA GLN A 6 27.39 32.38 23.49
C GLN A 6 26.75 31.76 22.25
N VAL A 7 27.55 30.98 21.53
CA VAL A 7 27.08 30.01 20.54
C VAL A 7 26.50 28.85 21.34
N HIS A 8 25.17 28.77 21.41
CA HIS A 8 24.48 27.66 22.08
C HIS A 8 24.55 26.42 21.20
N ALA A 9 24.96 25.32 21.83
CA ALA A 9 25.10 24.00 21.26
C ALA A 9 23.80 23.50 20.61
N ALA A 10 23.96 22.83 19.48
CA ALA A 10 22.89 22.11 18.80
C ALA A 10 22.68 20.72 19.41
N GLN A 11 21.40 20.33 19.42
CA GLN A 11 20.80 19.01 19.68
C GLN A 11 20.55 18.62 21.15
N PRO A 12 19.35 18.05 21.40
CA PRO A 12 19.17 16.63 21.15
C PRO A 12 17.92 16.27 20.30
N ASN A 13 18.11 15.34 19.36
CA ASN A 13 17.05 14.54 18.75
C ASN A 13 16.41 13.65 19.83
N ALA A 14 15.17 13.96 20.20
CA ALA A 14 14.33 13.06 20.97
C ALA A 14 13.80 11.97 20.05
N ILE A 15 14.54 10.87 19.95
CA ILE A 15 13.99 9.58 19.55
C ILE A 15 12.98 9.21 20.63
N HIS A 16 11.69 9.22 20.31
CA HIS A 16 10.64 8.68 21.16
C HIS A 16 10.85 7.15 21.29
N ALA A 17 11.68 6.76 22.25
CA ALA A 17 11.71 5.41 22.77
C ALA A 17 10.34 5.14 23.39
N ARG A 18 9.59 4.22 22.78
CA ARG A 18 8.36 3.64 23.34
C ARG A 18 8.73 2.95 24.66
N SER A 19 8.47 3.63 25.77
CA SER A 19 8.61 3.10 27.13
C SER A 19 7.59 1.98 27.36
N LEU A 20 7.96 0.74 27.03
CA LEU A 20 7.34 -0.46 27.58
C LEU A 20 7.87 -0.67 29.01
N LEU A 21 7.23 -0.03 29.99
CA LEU A 21 7.43 -0.39 31.39
C LEU A 21 6.12 -0.16 32.16
N ALA A 22 5.27 -1.19 32.18
CA ALA A 22 4.24 -1.35 33.18
C ALA A 22 4.53 -2.66 33.94
N VAL A 23 5.32 -2.51 35.01
CA VAL A 23 5.48 -3.52 36.06
C VAL A 23 4.15 -3.62 36.79
N ALA A 24 3.53 -4.81 36.77
CA ALA A 24 2.49 -5.19 37.73
C ALA A 24 2.96 -6.44 38.47
N LEU A 25 3.70 -6.19 39.55
CA LEU A 25 4.05 -7.16 40.57
C LEU A 25 2.81 -7.35 41.46
N PHE A 26 2.17 -8.51 41.42
CA PHE A 26 1.25 -8.91 42.50
C PHE A 26 1.66 -10.29 43.02
N ALA A 27 2.12 -10.25 44.26
CA ALA A 27 2.52 -11.40 45.04
C ALA A 27 1.31 -12.31 45.32
N GLY A 28 1.48 -13.60 45.06
CA GLY A 28 0.56 -14.63 45.53
C GLY A 28 0.63 -14.74 47.05
N LEU A 29 -0.41 -14.27 47.72
CA LEU A 29 -0.75 -14.70 49.07
C LEU A 29 -2.19 -15.22 49.03
N ALA A 30 -2.32 -16.54 49.08
CA ALA A 30 -3.58 -17.25 49.15
C ALA A 30 -4.30 -16.88 50.47
N MET A 31 -5.42 -16.16 50.35
CA MET A 31 -6.46 -16.17 51.37
C MET A 31 -7.79 -16.52 50.70
N THR A 32 -8.38 -17.59 51.21
CA THR A 32 -9.68 -18.14 50.88
C THR A 32 -10.77 -17.11 51.20
N GLY A 33 -11.09 -16.26 50.23
CA GLY A 33 -12.06 -15.19 50.37
C GLY A 33 -12.67 -14.76 49.03
N ALA A 34 -13.73 -15.47 48.65
CA ALA A 34 -14.78 -15.12 47.69
C ALA A 34 -14.41 -14.91 46.19
N PRO A 35 -14.92 -15.76 45.26
CA PRO A 35 -14.76 -15.57 43.81
C PRO A 35 -15.33 -14.25 43.29
N ALA A 36 -16.26 -13.62 44.03
CA ALA A 36 -16.90 -12.37 43.66
C ALA A 36 -15.93 -11.17 43.55
N PHE A 37 -14.88 -11.11 44.38
CA PHE A 37 -13.91 -10.00 44.32
C PHE A 37 -12.94 -10.10 43.14
N ALA A 38 -12.55 -11.32 42.76
CA ALA A 38 -11.72 -11.56 41.57
C ALA A 38 -12.51 -11.24 40.28
N GLN A 39 -13.79 -11.60 40.24
CA GLN A 39 -14.67 -11.27 39.11
C GLN A 39 -14.88 -9.76 38.96
N ALA A 40 -15.16 -9.04 40.05
CA ALA A 40 -15.33 -7.59 40.01
C ALA A 40 -14.09 -6.84 39.51
N GLN A 41 -12.88 -7.29 39.86
CA GLN A 41 -11.64 -6.72 39.32
C GLN A 41 -11.49 -6.96 37.83
N SER A 42 -11.80 -8.17 37.34
CA SER A 42 -11.71 -8.51 35.92
C SER A 42 -12.69 -7.70 35.04
N GLU A 43 -13.88 -7.38 35.56
CA GLU A 43 -14.86 -6.56 34.86
C GLU A 43 -14.42 -5.09 34.74
N VAL A 44 -13.84 -4.53 35.80
CA VAL A 44 -13.35 -3.13 35.78
C VAL A 44 -12.20 -3.00 34.78
N VAL A 45 -11.27 -3.96 34.77
CA VAL A 45 -10.17 -4.00 33.80
C VAL A 45 -10.73 -4.11 32.37
N ALA A 46 -11.65 -5.04 32.11
CA ALA A 46 -12.24 -5.20 30.78
C ALA A 46 -12.96 -3.93 30.28
N LYS A 47 -13.64 -3.19 31.17
CA LYS A 47 -14.27 -1.89 30.83
C LYS A 47 -13.25 -0.82 30.47
N GLN A 48 -12.11 -0.78 31.16
CA GLN A 48 -11.02 0.13 30.86
C GLN A 48 -10.34 -0.23 29.54
N ASP A 49 -10.04 -1.51 29.33
CA ASP A 49 -9.43 -2.04 28.10
C ASP A 49 -10.31 -1.74 26.88
N ALA A 50 -11.60 -2.06 26.93
CA ALA A 50 -12.54 -1.74 25.85
C ALA A 50 -12.58 -0.24 25.54
N GLY A 51 -12.36 0.61 26.54
CA GLY A 51 -12.28 2.05 26.35
C GLY A 51 -11.01 2.51 25.67
N ALA A 52 -9.85 2.01 26.10
CA ALA A 52 -8.58 2.30 25.48
C ALA A 52 -8.55 1.82 24.01
N GLU A 53 -9.05 0.62 23.73
CA GLU A 53 -9.09 0.06 22.37
C GLU A 53 -9.99 0.87 21.44
N ALA A 54 -11.15 1.35 21.93
CA ALA A 54 -12.02 2.22 21.13
C ALA A 54 -11.36 3.58 20.83
N GLU A 55 -10.62 4.16 21.78
CA GLU A 55 -9.86 5.40 21.55
C GLU A 55 -8.75 5.20 20.52
N ILE A 56 -8.03 4.07 20.58
CA ILE A 56 -7.04 3.69 19.57
C ILE A 56 -7.69 3.59 18.20
N ALA A 57 -8.79 2.83 18.07
CA ALA A 57 -9.49 2.63 16.80
C ALA A 57 -9.97 3.96 16.19
N VAL A 58 -10.48 4.89 17.01
CA VAL A 58 -10.87 6.24 16.56
C VAL A 58 -9.66 7.07 16.12
N GLY A 59 -8.52 6.94 16.82
CA GLY A 59 -7.25 7.53 16.41
C GLY A 59 -6.80 7.04 15.04
N GLU A 60 -6.79 5.71 14.83
CA GLU A 60 -6.46 5.06 13.57
C GLU A 60 -7.39 5.52 12.43
N ALA A 61 -8.70 5.53 12.65
CA ALA A 61 -9.66 6.01 11.64
C ALA A 61 -9.41 7.48 11.23
N ARG A 62 -9.03 8.35 12.17
CA ARG A 62 -8.64 9.74 11.84
C ARG A 62 -7.35 9.79 11.04
N ALA A 63 -6.36 8.98 11.40
CA ALA A 63 -5.12 8.87 10.64
C ALA A 63 -5.38 8.38 9.21
N ALA A 64 -6.18 7.33 9.03
CA ALA A 64 -6.57 6.82 7.71
C ALA A 64 -7.28 7.89 6.86
N ARG A 65 -8.15 8.71 7.45
CA ARG A 65 -8.79 9.84 6.74
C ARG A 65 -7.79 10.91 6.31
N GLN A 66 -6.80 11.22 7.14
CA GLN A 66 -5.72 12.15 6.77
C GLN A 66 -4.88 11.59 5.61
N GLN A 67 -4.60 10.28 5.62
CA GLN A 67 -3.91 9.59 4.53
C GLN A 67 -4.73 9.65 3.23
N ALA A 68 -6.02 9.32 3.28
CA ALA A 68 -6.91 9.43 2.12
C ALA A 68 -6.94 10.84 1.53
N ALA A 69 -6.98 11.89 2.36
CA ALA A 69 -6.90 13.27 1.90
C ALA A 69 -5.56 13.59 1.20
N ALA A 70 -4.44 13.10 1.74
CA ALA A 70 -3.12 13.25 1.12
C ALA A 70 -3.02 12.50 -0.23
N ALA A 71 -3.64 11.32 -0.34
CA ALA A 71 -3.72 10.57 -1.58
C ALA A 71 -4.56 11.30 -2.65
N GLN A 72 -5.66 11.94 -2.24
CA GLN A 72 -6.47 12.80 -3.12
C GLN A 72 -5.67 14.00 -3.63
N GLU A 73 -4.92 14.68 -2.75
CA GLU A 73 -4.05 15.79 -3.16
C GLU A 73 -2.98 15.35 -4.17
N ALA A 74 -2.37 14.18 -3.96
CA ALA A 74 -1.41 13.60 -4.90
C ALA A 74 -2.05 13.29 -6.26
N ALA A 75 -3.24 12.69 -6.27
CA ALA A 75 -3.99 12.43 -7.50
C ALA A 75 -4.35 13.72 -8.26
N GLU A 76 -4.76 14.77 -7.54
CA GLU A 76 -5.02 16.09 -8.13
C GLU A 76 -3.75 16.75 -8.69
N ALA A 77 -2.62 16.61 -8.00
CA ALA A 77 -1.33 17.09 -8.51
C ALA A 77 -0.92 16.36 -9.80
N ALA A 78 -1.10 15.03 -9.85
CA ALA A 78 -0.87 14.22 -11.04
C ALA A 78 -1.80 14.65 -12.19
N ALA A 79 -3.09 14.83 -11.93
CA ALA A 79 -4.06 15.28 -12.93
C ALA A 79 -3.70 16.66 -13.49
N ARG A 80 -3.37 17.63 -12.63
CA ARG A 80 -2.92 18.96 -13.07
C ARG A 80 -1.68 18.90 -13.95
N THR A 81 -0.74 18.03 -13.61
CA THR A 81 0.50 17.84 -14.38
C THR A 81 0.22 17.24 -15.76
N ARG A 82 -0.61 16.19 -15.80
CA ARG A 82 -1.08 15.59 -17.06
C ARG A 82 -1.76 16.65 -17.95
N ASP A 83 -2.65 17.46 -17.37
CA ASP A 83 -3.44 18.45 -18.10
C ASP A 83 -2.62 19.65 -18.59
N ALA A 84 -1.52 19.97 -17.91
CA ALA A 84 -0.55 20.97 -18.37
C ALA A 84 0.21 20.52 -19.63
N GLY A 85 0.21 19.21 -19.93
CA GLY A 85 0.88 18.63 -21.08
C GLY A 85 2.36 18.31 -20.83
N ALA A 86 2.90 17.43 -21.67
CA ALA A 86 4.29 17.00 -21.60
C ALA A 86 5.13 17.54 -22.77
N LEU A 87 6.46 17.57 -22.59
CA LEU A 87 7.41 17.99 -23.64
C LEU A 87 7.49 17.02 -24.83
N SER A 88 7.00 15.79 -24.68
CA SER A 88 6.99 14.77 -25.72
C SER A 88 5.71 13.95 -25.71
N ALA A 89 5.35 13.35 -26.85
CA ALA A 89 4.18 12.48 -26.94
C ALA A 89 4.30 11.23 -26.04
N HIS A 90 5.51 10.67 -25.93
CA HIS A 90 5.77 9.55 -25.02
C HIS A 90 5.64 9.99 -23.54
N GLY A 91 6.19 11.15 -23.18
CA GLY A 91 6.02 11.72 -21.84
C GLY A 91 4.54 11.97 -21.50
N ALA A 92 3.73 12.42 -22.46
CA ALA A 92 2.30 12.63 -22.27
C ALA A 92 1.56 11.32 -21.98
N ALA A 93 1.85 10.26 -22.74
CA ALA A 93 1.27 8.95 -22.50
C ALA A 93 1.67 8.37 -21.13
N SER A 94 2.95 8.48 -20.76
CA SER A 94 3.44 8.04 -19.44
C SER A 94 2.82 8.86 -18.30
N ALA A 95 2.71 10.19 -18.45
CA ALA A 95 2.04 11.06 -17.48
C ALA A 95 0.56 10.70 -17.31
N GLN A 96 -0.14 10.36 -18.40
CA GLN A 96 -1.53 9.90 -18.34
C GLN A 96 -1.67 8.58 -17.58
N ALA A 97 -0.79 7.59 -17.84
CA ALA A 97 -0.80 6.32 -17.13
C ALA A 97 -0.54 6.51 -15.62
N GLN A 98 0.46 7.31 -15.26
CA GLN A 98 0.79 7.58 -13.86
C GLN A 98 -0.29 8.38 -13.13
N ALA A 99 -0.94 9.34 -13.79
CA ALA A 99 -2.10 10.04 -13.22
C ALA A 99 -3.28 9.10 -12.95
N HIS A 100 -3.48 8.08 -13.79
CA HIS A 100 -4.48 7.05 -13.55
C HIS A 100 -4.14 6.20 -12.32
N VAL A 101 -2.89 5.76 -12.17
CA VAL A 101 -2.42 5.05 -10.97
C VAL A 101 -2.64 5.90 -9.72
N ALA A 102 -2.27 7.18 -9.73
CA ALA A 102 -2.48 8.07 -8.59
C ALA A 102 -3.97 8.19 -8.20
N THR A 103 -4.87 8.24 -9.19
CA THR A 103 -6.32 8.26 -8.98
C THR A 103 -6.82 6.94 -8.39
N GLN A 104 -6.37 5.79 -8.90
CA GLN A 104 -6.79 4.50 -8.36
C GLN A 104 -6.28 4.32 -6.92
N SER A 105 -5.05 4.73 -6.63
CA SER A 105 -4.50 4.70 -5.29
C SER A 105 -5.25 5.61 -4.31
N SER A 106 -5.77 6.77 -4.75
CA SER A 106 -6.60 7.62 -3.87
C SER A 106 -7.96 6.98 -3.54
N ILE A 107 -8.57 6.26 -4.48
CA ILE A 107 -9.79 5.47 -4.25
C ILE A 107 -9.52 4.36 -3.23
N ASN A 108 -8.42 3.63 -3.38
CA ASN A 108 -8.03 2.58 -2.44
C ASN A 108 -7.78 3.14 -1.03
N ALA A 109 -7.16 4.32 -0.92
CA ALA A 109 -6.97 5.01 0.35
C ALA A 109 -8.30 5.42 0.99
N GLU A 110 -9.27 5.88 0.20
CA GLU A 110 -10.61 6.23 0.68
C GLU A 110 -11.39 5.01 1.18
N GLN A 111 -11.34 3.89 0.44
CA GLN A 111 -11.94 2.63 0.87
C GLN A 111 -11.37 2.16 2.21
N ALA A 112 -10.04 2.15 2.34
CA ALA A 112 -9.35 1.80 3.57
C ALA A 112 -9.71 2.75 4.74
N ALA A 113 -9.88 4.05 4.48
CA ALA A 113 -10.33 5.00 5.49
C ALA A 113 -11.80 4.76 5.93
N ASN A 114 -12.67 4.31 5.03
CA ASN A 114 -14.04 3.91 5.35
C ASN A 114 -14.07 2.63 6.20
N GLU A 115 -13.23 1.65 5.87
CA GLU A 115 -13.05 0.42 6.67
C GLU A 115 -12.56 0.75 8.09
N ALA A 116 -11.55 1.60 8.22
CA ALA A 116 -11.05 2.04 9.52
C ALA A 116 -12.15 2.75 10.35
N ALA A 117 -12.99 3.57 9.71
CA ALA A 117 -14.11 4.24 10.37
C ALA A 117 -15.20 3.25 10.82
N ASN A 118 -15.51 2.23 10.02
CA ASN A 118 -16.46 1.17 10.38
C ASN A 118 -15.93 0.35 11.56
N ALA A 119 -14.64 0.00 11.54
CA ALA A 119 -13.98 -0.69 12.63
C ALA A 119 -14.00 0.15 13.92
N ALA A 120 -13.70 1.45 13.85
CA ALA A 120 -13.81 2.36 14.99
C ALA A 120 -15.24 2.43 15.57
N ASN A 121 -16.27 2.45 14.71
CA ASN A 121 -17.66 2.43 15.16
C ASN A 121 -18.02 1.12 15.88
N ARG A 122 -17.52 -0.03 15.42
CA ARG A 122 -17.67 -1.31 16.14
C ARG A 122 -16.96 -1.27 17.49
N ALA A 123 -15.74 -0.73 17.56
CA ALA A 123 -15.02 -0.59 18.82
C ALA A 123 -15.77 0.29 19.84
N LEU A 124 -16.40 1.39 19.40
CA LEU A 124 -17.26 2.24 20.24
C LEU A 124 -18.55 1.52 20.69
N GLY A 125 -19.15 0.72 19.80
CA GLY A 125 -20.27 -0.14 20.14
C GLY A 125 -19.90 -1.15 21.23
N ALA A 126 -18.79 -1.84 21.05
CA ALA A 126 -18.23 -2.79 22.01
C ALA A 126 -17.88 -2.10 23.35
N GLN A 127 -17.29 -0.90 23.33
CA GLN A 127 -17.05 -0.11 24.54
C GLN A 127 -18.37 0.20 25.28
N THR A 128 -19.43 0.54 24.55
CA THR A 128 -20.75 0.83 25.14
C THR A 128 -21.32 -0.41 25.82
N VAL A 129 -21.22 -1.57 25.16
CA VAL A 129 -21.60 -2.88 25.73
C VAL A 129 -20.71 -3.23 26.93
N ALA A 130 -19.42 -2.93 26.89
CA ALA A 130 -18.53 -3.19 28.02
C ALA A 130 -18.94 -2.36 29.25
N LYS A 131 -19.20 -1.06 29.07
CA LYS A 131 -19.56 -0.15 30.18
C LYS A 131 -20.92 -0.46 30.80
N SER A 132 -21.92 -0.76 29.95
CA SER A 132 -23.34 -0.83 30.36
C SER A 132 -23.96 -2.24 30.30
N GLY A 133 -23.32 -3.18 29.63
CA GLY A 133 -23.83 -4.53 29.39
C GLY A 133 -23.45 -5.54 30.48
N THR A 134 -23.96 -6.76 30.30
CA THR A 134 -23.81 -7.87 31.25
C THR A 134 -22.56 -8.73 31.01
N ASN A 135 -21.79 -8.46 29.95
CA ASN A 135 -20.58 -9.21 29.62
C ASN A 135 -19.45 -8.29 29.15
N PRO A 136 -18.77 -7.59 30.08
CA PRO A 136 -17.72 -6.63 29.74
C PRO A 136 -16.47 -7.27 29.16
N VAL A 137 -16.17 -8.52 29.53
CA VAL A 137 -14.99 -9.25 29.05
C VAL A 137 -15.12 -9.56 27.55
N ALA A 138 -16.25 -10.12 27.11
CA ALA A 138 -16.46 -10.40 25.69
C ALA A 138 -16.43 -9.12 24.85
N ALA A 139 -17.03 -8.04 25.35
CA ALA A 139 -17.03 -6.74 24.69
C ALA A 139 -15.62 -6.13 24.59
N ALA A 140 -14.75 -6.35 25.58
CA ALA A 140 -13.35 -5.93 25.49
C ALA A 140 -12.57 -6.66 24.39
N TYR A 141 -12.81 -7.96 24.19
CA TYR A 141 -12.23 -8.72 23.08
C TYR A 141 -12.70 -8.18 21.71
N GLU A 142 -14.00 -7.90 21.56
CA GLU A 142 -14.56 -7.32 20.33
C GLU A 142 -13.97 -5.93 20.06
N ALA A 143 -13.83 -5.08 21.08
CA ALA A 143 -13.22 -3.76 20.94
C ALA A 143 -11.77 -3.85 20.44
N ARG A 144 -11.00 -4.82 20.96
CA ARG A 144 -9.62 -5.06 20.54
C ARG A 144 -9.50 -5.60 19.11
N GLU A 145 -10.39 -6.51 18.72
CA GLU A 145 -10.43 -6.99 17.33
C GLU A 145 -10.73 -5.84 16.36
N ALA A 146 -11.72 -5.02 16.68
CA ALA A 146 -12.06 -3.84 15.90
C ALA A 146 -10.92 -2.80 15.86
N ALA A 147 -10.17 -2.62 16.95
CA ALA A 147 -8.98 -1.76 16.95
C ALA A 147 -7.86 -2.29 16.03
N ASN A 148 -7.60 -3.60 16.04
CA ASN A 148 -6.63 -4.22 15.12
C ASN A 148 -7.06 -4.07 13.65
N GLU A 149 -8.35 -4.21 13.36
CA GLU A 149 -8.88 -3.99 12.00
C GLU A 149 -8.74 -2.53 11.57
N ALA A 150 -9.01 -1.57 12.46
CA ALA A 150 -8.77 -0.15 12.19
C ALA A 150 -7.29 0.14 11.90
N ALA A 151 -6.36 -0.48 12.63
CA ALA A 151 -4.92 -0.35 12.39
C ALA A 151 -4.50 -0.97 11.04
N ASN A 152 -5.02 -2.15 10.69
CA ASN A 152 -4.74 -2.79 9.39
C ASN A 152 -5.27 -1.95 8.22
N ALA A 153 -6.49 -1.44 8.33
CA ALA A 153 -7.08 -0.54 7.33
C ALA A 153 -6.27 0.77 7.22
N THR A 154 -5.78 1.31 8.34
CA THR A 154 -4.91 2.49 8.32
C THR A 154 -3.58 2.20 7.63
N ALA A 155 -2.97 1.03 7.84
CA ALA A 155 -1.78 0.61 7.12
C ALA A 155 -2.01 0.50 5.60
N ALA A 156 -3.18 -0.02 5.18
CA ALA A 156 -3.57 -0.04 3.77
C ALA A 156 -3.72 1.38 3.20
N ALA A 157 -4.32 2.31 3.95
CA ALA A 157 -4.43 3.71 3.56
C ALA A 157 -3.06 4.39 3.40
N ILE A 158 -2.09 4.07 4.26
CA ILE A 158 -0.70 4.57 4.16
C ILE A 158 -0.04 4.04 2.88
N LEU A 159 -0.14 2.74 2.61
CA LEU A 159 0.42 2.14 1.39
C LEU A 159 -0.18 2.77 0.13
N ALA A 160 -1.50 2.91 0.08
CA ALA A 160 -2.21 3.55 -1.02
C ALA A 160 -1.78 5.02 -1.20
N THR A 161 -1.62 5.78 -0.11
CA THR A 161 -1.09 7.16 -0.16
C THR A 161 0.33 7.20 -0.73
N SER A 162 1.22 6.30 -0.29
CA SER A 162 2.59 6.27 -0.80
C SER A 162 2.66 5.96 -2.29
N GLN A 163 1.79 5.07 -2.79
CA GLN A 163 1.66 4.81 -4.22
C GLN A 163 1.12 6.02 -4.99
N ALA A 164 0.12 6.73 -4.44
CA ALA A 164 -0.42 7.93 -5.06
C ALA A 164 0.64 9.04 -5.18
N GLN A 165 1.46 9.23 -4.14
CA GLN A 165 2.58 10.18 -4.14
C GLN A 165 3.65 9.80 -5.16
N ALA A 166 4.10 8.54 -5.17
CA ALA A 166 5.08 8.06 -6.14
C ALA A 166 4.57 8.19 -7.59
N ALA A 167 3.30 7.91 -7.84
CA ALA A 167 2.69 8.07 -9.15
C ALA A 167 2.56 9.55 -9.55
N ALA A 168 2.27 10.45 -8.60
CA ALA A 168 2.25 11.89 -8.87
C ALA A 168 3.65 12.42 -9.23
N GLU A 169 4.69 11.97 -8.53
CA GLU A 169 6.09 12.29 -8.84
C GLU A 169 6.49 11.75 -10.22
N ALA A 170 6.17 10.48 -10.52
CA ALA A 170 6.41 9.88 -11.82
C ALA A 170 5.67 10.60 -12.95
N THR A 171 4.48 11.15 -12.67
CA THR A 171 3.73 12.00 -13.61
C THR A 171 4.50 13.29 -13.93
N ALA A 172 5.09 13.93 -12.92
CA ALA A 172 5.91 15.14 -13.09
C ALA A 172 7.21 14.86 -13.85
N GLU A 173 7.88 13.75 -13.55
CA GLU A 173 9.07 13.31 -14.29
C GLU A 173 8.73 13.05 -15.76
N ALA A 174 7.64 12.32 -16.04
CA ALA A 174 7.20 12.02 -17.39
C ALA A 174 6.84 13.29 -18.19
N ALA A 175 6.22 14.28 -17.55
CA ALA A 175 5.87 15.55 -18.20
C ALA A 175 7.10 16.34 -18.66
N THR A 176 8.20 16.27 -17.90
CA THR A 176 9.46 16.99 -18.20
C THR A 176 10.49 16.15 -18.95
N ALA A 177 10.22 14.87 -19.17
CA ALA A 177 11.08 13.99 -19.93
C ALA A 177 11.22 14.51 -21.37
N THR A 178 12.44 14.89 -21.73
CA THR A 178 12.76 15.20 -23.11
C THR A 178 12.60 13.94 -23.96
N PRO A 179 12.21 14.06 -25.24
CA PRO A 179 12.16 12.90 -26.11
C PRO A 179 13.52 12.21 -26.07
N ALA A 180 13.54 10.91 -25.77
CA ALA A 180 14.71 10.08 -26.02
C ALA A 180 15.20 10.43 -27.43
N PRO A 181 16.52 10.66 -27.64
CA PRO A 181 17.01 11.05 -28.95
C PRO A 181 16.40 10.10 -29.95
N ALA A 182 15.67 10.65 -30.92
CA ALA A 182 15.14 9.86 -32.02
C ALA A 182 16.31 9.00 -32.47
N ALA A 183 16.19 7.69 -32.33
CA ALA A 183 17.03 6.79 -33.09
C ALA A 183 16.72 7.21 -34.52
N VAL A 184 17.57 8.09 -35.06
CA VAL A 184 17.58 8.46 -36.46
C VAL A 184 17.49 7.11 -37.13
N ALA A 185 16.45 6.91 -37.94
CA ALA A 185 16.36 5.75 -38.79
C ALA A 185 17.61 5.79 -39.67
N ALA A 186 18.69 5.18 -39.16
CA ALA A 186 19.87 4.92 -39.91
C ALA A 186 19.40 3.94 -40.97
N VAL A 187 19.39 4.42 -42.21
CA VAL A 187 19.38 3.57 -43.39
C VAL A 187 20.29 2.38 -43.08
N PRO A 188 19.81 1.13 -43.10
CA PRO A 188 20.64 -0.01 -42.72
C PRO A 188 21.71 -0.19 -43.80
N GLU A 189 22.92 0.29 -43.53
CA GLU A 189 24.09 -0.36 -44.11
C GLU A 189 24.13 -1.80 -43.58
N PRO A 190 24.44 -2.80 -44.43
CA PRO A 190 24.54 -4.18 -44.00
C PRO A 190 25.87 -4.39 -43.25
N VAL A 191 25.94 -3.88 -42.03
CA VAL A 191 27.00 -4.23 -41.10
C VAL A 191 26.44 -5.35 -40.23
N ALA A 192 26.88 -6.57 -40.53
CA ALA A 192 26.55 -7.76 -39.78
C ALA A 192 26.68 -7.48 -38.27
N PRO A 193 25.67 -7.79 -37.44
CA PRO A 193 25.84 -7.70 -36.01
C PRO A 193 26.88 -8.74 -35.60
N GLN A 194 28.04 -8.27 -35.17
CA GLN A 194 28.95 -9.08 -34.38
C GLN A 194 28.27 -9.32 -33.03
N LEU A 195 27.41 -10.34 -33.02
CA LEU A 195 27.00 -11.05 -31.82
C LEU A 195 28.28 -11.55 -31.16
N THR A 196 28.74 -10.84 -30.13
CA THR A 196 29.64 -11.43 -29.13
C THR A 196 28.83 -12.47 -28.36
N VAL A 197 28.62 -13.63 -28.98
CA VAL A 197 28.16 -14.84 -28.30
C VAL A 197 29.28 -15.22 -27.36
N ARG A 198 29.13 -14.92 -26.06
CA ARG A 198 29.84 -15.71 -25.06
C ARG A 198 29.26 -17.10 -25.17
N SER A 199 29.97 -17.97 -25.89
CA SER A 199 29.65 -19.40 -26.00
C SER A 199 29.66 -20.00 -24.60
N ILE A 200 28.49 -20.03 -23.97
CA ILE A 200 28.18 -20.97 -22.92
C ILE A 200 28.13 -22.35 -23.59
N PRO A 201 28.83 -23.36 -23.07
CA PRO A 201 28.87 -24.68 -23.69
C PRO A 201 27.46 -25.25 -23.83
N SER A 202 27.14 -25.62 -25.07
CA SER A 202 25.89 -26.24 -25.51
C SER A 202 25.58 -27.49 -24.68
N GLY A 203 24.44 -27.48 -24.00
CA GLY A 203 24.00 -28.66 -23.22
C GLY A 203 22.85 -28.43 -22.23
N GLN A 204 22.37 -27.20 -22.07
CA GLN A 204 21.21 -26.91 -21.23
C GLN A 204 20.27 -26.01 -22.03
N ALA A 205 19.28 -26.61 -22.68
CA ALA A 205 18.08 -25.88 -23.04
C ALA A 205 17.48 -25.38 -21.72
N VAL A 206 17.67 -24.10 -21.41
CA VAL A 206 16.85 -23.43 -20.39
C VAL A 206 15.46 -23.34 -20.99
N ALA A 207 14.68 -24.39 -20.73
CA ALA A 207 13.24 -24.33 -20.81
C ALA A 207 12.81 -23.24 -19.83
N PHE A 208 12.56 -22.04 -20.34
CA PHE A 208 11.77 -21.06 -19.60
C PHE A 208 10.40 -21.69 -19.41
N PRO A 209 9.94 -21.91 -18.16
CA PRO A 209 8.66 -22.55 -17.92
C PRO A 209 7.60 -21.73 -18.66
N ALA A 210 6.74 -22.42 -19.43
CA ALA A 210 5.59 -21.81 -20.06
C ALA A 210 4.84 -21.02 -18.97
N ALA A 211 4.72 -19.70 -19.16
CA ALA A 211 3.93 -18.86 -18.30
C ALA A 211 2.50 -19.40 -18.33
N ASP A 212 2.06 -20.00 -17.22
CA ASP A 212 0.71 -20.50 -17.05
C ASP A 212 -0.17 -19.33 -16.61
N PHE A 213 -1.26 -19.09 -17.33
CA PHE A 213 -2.20 -18.02 -17.04
C PHE A 213 -2.67 -18.07 -15.58
N GLY A 214 -2.97 -19.28 -15.07
CA GLY A 214 -3.46 -19.45 -13.70
C GLY A 214 -2.41 -19.24 -12.61
N VAL A 215 -1.12 -19.16 -12.97
CA VAL A 215 -0.04 -18.81 -12.04
C VAL A 215 0.19 -17.30 -12.00
N LEU A 216 -0.09 -16.61 -13.11
CA LEU A 216 0.05 -15.16 -13.22
C LEU A 216 -1.19 -14.43 -12.69
N ASP A 217 -2.38 -15.01 -12.85
CA ASP A 217 -3.67 -14.50 -12.34
C ASP A 217 -3.75 -14.74 -10.82
N GLY A 218 -3.22 -13.78 -10.06
CA GLY A 218 -3.01 -13.91 -8.62
C GLY A 218 -4.29 -13.70 -7.83
N ASP A 219 -5.20 -12.87 -8.34
CA ASP A 219 -6.51 -12.61 -7.75
C ASP A 219 -7.63 -13.52 -8.27
N ARG A 220 -7.35 -14.30 -9.33
CA ARG A 220 -8.25 -15.27 -9.97
C ARG A 220 -9.50 -14.61 -10.55
N ASP A 221 -9.35 -13.40 -11.08
CA ASP A 221 -10.43 -12.67 -11.72
C ASP A 221 -10.65 -13.06 -13.20
N ALA A 222 -9.87 -14.02 -13.70
CA ALA A 222 -9.83 -14.51 -15.09
C ALA A 222 -9.23 -13.53 -16.10
N TYR A 223 -8.53 -12.49 -15.63
CA TYR A 223 -7.76 -11.55 -16.42
C TYR A 223 -6.35 -11.41 -15.82
N LEU A 224 -5.39 -10.98 -16.64
CA LEU A 224 -4.08 -10.56 -16.14
C LEU A 224 -4.01 -9.04 -16.18
N SER A 225 -3.95 -8.41 -15.01
CA SER A 225 -3.64 -6.99 -14.93
C SER A 225 -2.21 -6.69 -15.40
N ALA A 226 -1.93 -5.45 -15.78
CA ALA A 226 -0.58 -5.00 -16.10
C ALA A 226 0.42 -5.26 -14.96
N THR A 227 -0.04 -5.18 -13.70
CA THR A 227 0.76 -5.48 -12.52
C THR A 227 1.10 -6.97 -12.43
N GLU A 228 0.15 -7.86 -12.66
CA GLU A 228 0.36 -9.31 -12.67
C GLU A 228 1.22 -9.76 -13.84
N ALA A 229 0.97 -9.21 -15.03
CA ALA A 229 1.78 -9.46 -16.21
C ALA A 229 3.23 -8.95 -16.05
N SER A 230 3.44 -7.88 -15.29
CA SER A 230 4.78 -7.34 -15.01
C SER A 230 5.66 -8.29 -14.19
N ALA A 231 5.06 -9.26 -13.47
CA ALA A 231 5.78 -10.28 -12.73
C ALA A 231 6.52 -11.27 -13.65
N HIS A 232 6.20 -11.29 -14.96
CA HIS A 232 6.84 -12.16 -15.94
C HIS A 232 7.39 -11.38 -17.13
N VAL A 233 8.72 -11.33 -17.26
CA VAL A 233 9.44 -10.51 -18.27
C VAL A 233 8.89 -10.71 -19.69
N ALA A 234 8.67 -11.95 -20.12
CA ALA A 234 8.17 -12.23 -21.47
C ALA A 234 6.74 -11.71 -21.72
N VAL A 235 5.89 -11.65 -20.68
CA VAL A 235 4.51 -11.13 -20.82
C VAL A 235 4.54 -9.61 -20.75
N ALA A 236 5.32 -9.05 -19.82
CA ALA A 236 5.53 -7.62 -19.67
C ALA A 236 6.03 -6.93 -20.95
N GLU A 237 7.01 -7.53 -21.64
CA GLU A 237 7.58 -6.98 -22.89
C GLU A 237 6.57 -6.95 -24.04
N HIS A 238 5.57 -7.82 -24.00
CA HIS A 238 4.59 -7.97 -25.07
C HIS A 238 3.19 -7.51 -24.67
N PHE A 239 2.96 -7.08 -23.44
CA PHE A 239 1.63 -6.78 -22.87
C PHE A 239 0.75 -5.95 -23.81
N GLN A 240 1.22 -4.77 -24.25
CA GLN A 240 0.49 -3.86 -25.15
C GLN A 240 0.21 -4.43 -26.54
N ARG A 241 0.89 -5.52 -26.93
CA ARG A 241 0.70 -6.21 -28.20
C ARG A 241 -0.26 -7.39 -28.06
N ILE A 242 -0.40 -7.92 -26.84
CA ILE A 242 -1.28 -9.03 -26.51
C ILE A 242 -2.68 -8.49 -26.19
N ASP A 243 -2.74 -7.36 -25.46
CA ASP A 243 -3.94 -6.56 -25.18
C ASP A 243 -4.48 -5.95 -26.49
N ALA A 244 -5.34 -6.71 -27.17
CA ALA A 244 -5.79 -6.39 -28.51
C ALA A 244 -6.98 -5.44 -28.51
N ASP A 245 -7.80 -5.50 -27.46
CA ASP A 245 -8.93 -4.59 -27.26
C ASP A 245 -8.56 -3.31 -26.46
N ALA A 246 -7.32 -3.25 -25.95
CA ALA A 246 -6.75 -2.12 -25.22
C ALA A 246 -7.54 -1.79 -23.94
N ASP A 247 -8.09 -2.81 -23.29
CA ASP A 247 -8.83 -2.68 -22.03
C ASP A 247 -7.92 -2.57 -20.79
N GLY A 248 -6.60 -2.76 -20.98
CA GLY A 248 -5.59 -2.66 -19.94
C GLY A 248 -5.41 -3.95 -19.13
N ARG A 249 -6.00 -5.06 -19.57
CA ARG A 249 -5.87 -6.41 -19.01
C ARG A 249 -5.64 -7.41 -20.14
N LEU A 250 -5.17 -8.61 -19.82
CA LEU A 250 -5.13 -9.72 -20.79
C LEU A 250 -6.18 -10.73 -20.43
N SER A 251 -7.14 -10.94 -21.32
CA SER A 251 -8.04 -12.09 -21.22
C SER A 251 -7.28 -13.40 -21.47
N THR A 252 -7.83 -14.52 -21.01
CA THR A 252 -7.28 -15.86 -21.31
C THR A 252 -7.11 -16.08 -22.81
N THR A 253 -8.04 -15.60 -23.62
CA THR A 253 -8.01 -15.76 -25.08
C THR A 253 -6.86 -14.97 -25.72
N GLU A 254 -6.60 -13.74 -25.28
CA GLU A 254 -5.49 -12.92 -25.79
C GLU A 254 -4.14 -13.51 -25.40
N PHE A 255 -4.03 -13.95 -24.14
CA PHE A 255 -2.84 -14.62 -23.64
C PHE A 255 -2.54 -15.92 -24.41
N GLU A 256 -3.55 -16.75 -24.66
CA GLU A 256 -3.44 -17.99 -25.44
C GLU A 256 -3.09 -17.71 -26.91
N ALA A 257 -3.69 -16.69 -27.52
CA ALA A 257 -3.40 -16.30 -28.89
C ALA A 257 -1.93 -15.91 -29.06
N TRP A 258 -1.36 -15.14 -28.14
CA TRP A 258 0.07 -14.85 -28.12
C TRP A 258 0.91 -16.10 -27.80
N ALA A 259 0.46 -16.91 -26.84
CA ALA A 259 1.18 -18.09 -26.39
C ALA A 259 1.34 -19.16 -27.50
N ASN A 260 0.41 -19.22 -28.44
CA ASN A 260 0.38 -20.18 -29.56
C ASN A 260 1.08 -19.69 -30.84
N VAL A 261 1.46 -18.40 -30.92
CA VAL A 261 2.09 -17.80 -32.11
C VAL A 261 3.63 -17.89 -32.07
N ARG A 262 4.20 -18.52 -31.04
CA ARG A 262 5.65 -18.65 -30.78
C ARG A 262 6.22 -20.03 -31.10
#